data_AF-A0A1A7Z869-F1
#
_entry.id   AF-A0A1A7Z869-F1
#
_cell.length_a   1.000
_cell.length_b   1.000
_cell.length_c   1.000
_cell.angle_alpha   90.00
_cell.angle_beta   90.00
_cell.angle_gamma   90.00
#
_symmetry.space_group_name_H-M   'P 1'
#
loop_
_entity.id
_entity.type
_entity.pdbx_description
1 polymer ?
#
loop_
_entity_poly.entity_id
_entity_poly.type
_entity_poly.pdbx_seq_one_letter_code
_entity_poly.pdbx_strand_id
1 'polypeptide(L)'
;LLDRLACLDGSPPFSWRQRCLIAEGTARGLEYLHLNHHVHRDVKSANILLDENLVAKISDFGLTRASAKHTSTTMMTERIVGTRAYMAPEALRGEITPKSDVFSFGVVLLEILSGLAPADENKEPQLLMEIRYDIDDEDEELTLEEFVDKKMSDWELSQVETIYCLASNCLHDRKSRRPVIKQVVSEIHSVVKNISLDSQK
;
A
#
# COMPACT_ATOMS: atom_id res chain seq x y z
N LEU A 1 -8.06 -6.43 5.94
CA LEU A 1 -6.62 -6.40 6.31
C LEU A 1 -6.40 -5.48 7.51
N LEU A 2 -7.00 -4.28 7.50
CA LEU A 2 -6.93 -3.29 8.59
C LEU A 2 -7.01 -3.91 10.00
N ASP A 3 -8.12 -4.58 10.31
CA ASP A 3 -8.37 -5.17 11.64
C ASP A 3 -7.30 -6.18 12.06
N ARG A 4 -6.76 -6.93 11.09
CA ARG A 4 -5.73 -7.94 11.34
C ARG A 4 -4.36 -7.32 11.59
N LEU A 5 -4.02 -6.20 10.95
CA LEU A 5 -2.81 -5.43 11.28
C LEU A 5 -2.89 -4.85 12.70
N ALA A 6 -4.08 -4.38 13.08
CA ALA A 6 -4.38 -3.88 14.43
C ALA A 6 -4.55 -4.99 15.49
N CYS A 7 -4.47 -6.28 15.11
CA CYS A 7 -4.67 -7.42 16.01
C CYS A 7 -6.00 -7.38 16.77
N LEU A 8 -7.06 -6.87 16.13
CA LEU A 8 -8.40 -6.82 16.72
C LEU A 8 -8.90 -8.24 17.02
N ASP A 9 -9.82 -8.32 17.98
CA ASP A 9 -10.43 -9.56 18.48
C ASP A 9 -9.42 -10.62 18.98
N GLY A 10 -8.24 -10.16 19.42
CA GLY A 10 -7.18 -11.04 19.92
C GLY A 10 -6.50 -11.87 18.82
N SER A 11 -6.64 -11.47 17.56
CA SER A 11 -5.96 -12.15 16.46
C SER A 11 -4.44 -12.02 16.59
N PRO A 12 -3.68 -13.10 16.29
CA PRO A 12 -2.23 -13.06 16.39
C PRO A 12 -1.64 -12.11 15.32
N PRO A 13 -0.52 -11.44 15.63
CA PRO A 13 0.14 -10.55 14.68
C PRO A 13 0.65 -11.33 13.47
N PHE A 14 0.57 -10.72 12.30
CA PHE A 14 1.21 -11.28 11.11
C PHE A 14 2.72 -11.19 11.22
N SER A 15 3.39 -12.28 10.86
CA SER A 15 4.83 -12.29 10.59
C SER A 15 5.14 -11.41 9.37
N TRP A 16 6.37 -10.93 9.28
CA TRP A 16 6.85 -10.16 8.14
C TRP A 16 6.64 -10.90 6.81
N ARG A 17 6.95 -12.20 6.77
CA ARG A 17 6.69 -13.02 5.58
C ARG A 17 5.21 -12.99 5.16
N GLN A 18 4.29 -13.12 6.12
CA GLN A 18 2.85 -13.06 5.82
C GLN A 18 2.45 -11.69 5.27
N ARG A 19 3.00 -10.62 5.85
CA ARG A 19 2.78 -9.24 5.39
C ARG A 19 3.27 -9.01 3.96
N CYS A 20 4.46 -9.50 3.60
CA CYS A 20 4.96 -9.42 2.22
C CYS A 20 4.10 -10.20 1.23
N LEU A 21 3.61 -11.39 1.60
CA LEU A 21 2.72 -12.19 0.76
C LEU A 21 1.36 -11.49 0.52
N ILE A 22 0.82 -10.84 1.56
CA ILE A 22 -0.41 -10.04 1.45
C ILE A 22 -0.18 -8.83 0.53
N ALA A 23 0.95 -8.14 0.67
CA ALA A 23 1.34 -7.04 -0.21
C ALA A 23 1.47 -7.50 -1.66
N GLU A 24 2.14 -8.63 -1.91
CA GLU A 24 2.32 -9.20 -3.25
C GLU A 24 0.97 -9.57 -3.87
N GLY A 25 0.11 -10.28 -3.13
CA GLY A 25 -1.23 -10.67 -3.59
C GLY A 25 -2.10 -9.46 -3.93
N THR A 26 -2.04 -8.42 -3.11
CA THR A 26 -2.74 -7.14 -3.37
C THR A 26 -2.22 -6.48 -4.64
N ALA A 27 -0.90 -6.35 -4.78
CA ALA A 27 -0.28 -5.74 -5.96
C ALA A 27 -0.63 -6.49 -7.25
N ARG A 28 -0.66 -7.84 -7.21
CA ARG A 28 -1.09 -8.68 -8.34
C ARG A 28 -2.56 -8.48 -8.70
N GLY A 29 -3.43 -8.33 -7.69
CA GLY A 29 -4.84 -7.98 -7.91
C GLY A 29 -5.00 -6.63 -8.61
N LEU A 30 -4.24 -5.62 -8.17
CA LEU A 30 -4.24 -4.29 -8.81
C LEU A 30 -3.68 -4.33 -10.22
N GLU A 31 -2.61 -5.09 -10.45
CA GLU A 31 -2.05 -5.33 -11.79
C GLU A 31 -3.10 -5.93 -12.72
N TYR A 32 -3.84 -6.95 -12.26
CA TYR A 32 -4.92 -7.54 -13.03
C TYR A 32 -5.99 -6.50 -13.39
N LEU A 33 -6.43 -5.66 -12.45
CA LEU A 33 -7.41 -4.60 -12.74
C LEU A 33 -6.89 -3.61 -13.77
N HIS A 34 -5.66 -3.14 -13.61
CA HIS A 34 -5.06 -2.13 -14.50
C HIS A 34 -4.84 -2.68 -15.91
N LEU A 35 -4.45 -3.95 -16.04
CA LEU A 35 -4.34 -4.65 -17.33
C LEU A 35 -5.70 -4.77 -18.03
N ASN A 36 -6.78 -4.94 -17.25
CA ASN A 36 -8.15 -4.96 -17.77
C ASN A 36 -8.77 -3.56 -17.84
N HIS A 37 -7.98 -2.50 -17.78
CA HIS A 37 -8.40 -1.09 -17.88
C HIS A 37 -9.43 -0.65 -16.82
N HIS A 38 -9.37 -1.23 -15.62
CA HIS A 38 -10.16 -0.82 -14.47
C HIS A 38 -9.30 -0.06 -13.46
N VAL A 39 -9.83 1.05 -12.94
CA VAL A 39 -9.25 1.81 -11.82
C VAL A 39 -10.17 1.61 -10.62
N HIS A 40 -9.62 1.13 -9.51
CA HIS A 40 -10.39 0.76 -8.31
C HIS A 40 -10.97 1.99 -7.60
N ARG A 41 -10.15 3.04 -7.43
CA ARG A 41 -10.47 4.34 -6.82
C ARG A 41 -10.72 4.36 -5.30
N ASP A 42 -10.77 3.20 -4.64
CA ASP A 42 -10.86 3.11 -3.17
C ASP A 42 -9.99 1.98 -2.62
N VAL A 43 -8.73 1.93 -3.04
CA VAL A 43 -7.74 0.98 -2.50
C VAL A 43 -7.42 1.41 -1.06
N LYS A 44 -7.65 0.51 -0.11
CA LYS A 44 -7.38 0.71 1.33
C LYS A 44 -7.31 -0.64 2.05
N SER A 45 -6.69 -0.69 3.22
CA SER A 45 -6.55 -1.91 4.02
C SER A 45 -7.91 -2.54 4.43
N ALA A 46 -8.98 -1.75 4.55
CA ALA A 46 -10.34 -2.27 4.79
C ALA A 46 -10.92 -3.01 3.56
N ASN A 47 -10.53 -2.63 2.34
CA ASN A 47 -11.01 -3.24 1.09
C ASN A 47 -10.10 -4.39 0.61
N ILE A 48 -9.06 -4.75 1.37
CA ILE A 48 -8.21 -5.91 1.11
C ILE A 48 -8.62 -7.00 2.10
N LEU A 49 -9.40 -7.96 1.63
CA LEU A 49 -9.85 -9.10 2.41
C LEU A 49 -8.78 -10.20 2.41
N LEU A 50 -8.85 -11.08 3.39
CA LEU A 50 -7.99 -12.24 3.52
C LEU A 50 -8.88 -13.48 3.59
N ASP A 51 -8.55 -14.51 2.80
CA ASP A 51 -9.23 -15.80 2.95
C ASP A 51 -8.59 -16.66 4.06
N GLU A 52 -9.10 -17.88 4.22
CA GLU A 52 -8.62 -18.85 5.21
C GLU A 52 -7.13 -19.18 5.12
N ASN A 53 -6.52 -18.98 3.95
CA ASN A 53 -5.10 -19.19 3.70
C ASN A 53 -4.29 -17.87 3.74
N LEU A 54 -4.90 -16.79 4.24
CA LEU A 54 -4.34 -15.44 4.26
C LEU A 54 -4.00 -14.88 2.87
N VAL A 55 -4.66 -15.39 1.82
CA VAL A 55 -4.49 -14.86 0.46
C VAL A 55 -5.27 -13.56 0.34
N ALA A 56 -4.59 -12.49 -0.07
CA ALA A 56 -5.18 -11.17 -0.26
C ALA A 56 -6.15 -11.14 -1.44
N LYS A 57 -7.34 -10.55 -1.23
CA LYS A 57 -8.39 -10.36 -2.23
C LYS A 57 -8.89 -8.93 -2.18
N ILE A 58 -8.81 -8.23 -3.30
CA ILE A 58 -9.37 -6.89 -3.45
C ILE A 58 -10.90 -6.99 -3.50
N SER A 59 -11.56 -6.11 -2.77
CA SER A 59 -13.02 -6.05 -2.62
C SER A 59 -13.53 -4.61 -2.78
N ASP A 60 -14.85 -4.44 -2.77
CA ASP A 60 -15.55 -3.17 -2.92
C ASP A 60 -15.26 -2.42 -4.24
N PHE A 61 -15.75 -3.01 -5.32
CA PHE A 61 -15.68 -2.43 -6.66
C PHE A 61 -16.75 -1.35 -6.93
N GLY A 62 -17.50 -0.90 -5.91
CA GLY A 62 -18.62 0.04 -6.08
C GLY A 62 -18.20 1.40 -6.68
N LEU A 63 -16.94 1.79 -6.48
CA LEU A 63 -16.36 3.02 -7.02
C LEU A 63 -15.51 2.79 -8.28
N THR A 64 -15.32 1.54 -8.69
CA THR A 64 -14.45 1.17 -9.81
C THR A 64 -14.94 1.81 -11.11
N ARG A 65 -14.00 2.20 -11.97
CA ARG A 65 -14.26 2.79 -13.28
C ARG A 65 -13.46 2.07 -14.36
N ALA A 66 -14.17 1.59 -15.37
CA ALA A 66 -13.57 1.08 -16.59
C ALA A 66 -13.20 2.25 -17.51
N SER A 67 -12.03 2.17 -18.16
CA SER A 67 -11.68 3.14 -19.20
C SER A 67 -12.51 2.88 -20.46
N ALA A 68 -13.41 3.79 -20.79
CA ALA A 68 -14.27 3.78 -21.97
C ALA A 68 -13.54 3.64 -23.32
N LYS A 69 -12.22 3.93 -23.38
CA LYS A 69 -11.43 3.85 -24.61
C LYS A 69 -10.51 2.63 -24.66
N HIS A 70 -10.54 1.73 -23.67
CA HIS A 70 -9.51 0.68 -23.47
C HIS A 70 -8.08 1.26 -23.47
N THR A 71 -7.94 2.54 -23.14
CA THR A 71 -6.65 3.23 -23.00
C THR A 71 -6.44 3.58 -21.55
N SER A 72 -5.21 3.50 -21.06
CA SER A 72 -4.84 3.93 -19.69
C SER A 72 -4.82 5.46 -19.53
N THR A 73 -5.75 6.15 -20.18
CA THR A 73 -5.88 7.62 -20.20
C THR A 73 -6.51 8.14 -18.92
N THR A 74 -6.07 9.31 -18.48
CA THR A 74 -6.69 10.03 -17.37
C THR A 74 -8.11 10.46 -17.77
N MET A 75 -9.08 10.26 -16.89
CA MET A 75 -10.45 10.78 -17.02
C MET A 75 -10.72 11.83 -15.96
N MET A 76 -11.65 12.75 -16.23
CA MET A 76 -12.13 13.74 -15.25
C MET A 76 -13.52 13.38 -14.76
N THR A 77 -13.79 13.64 -13.49
CA THR A 77 -15.12 13.54 -12.89
C THR A 77 -15.32 14.64 -11.86
N GLU A 78 -16.51 15.21 -11.78
CA GLU A 78 -16.89 16.16 -10.72
C GLU A 78 -17.15 15.45 -9.38
N ARG A 79 -17.52 14.16 -9.44
CA ARG A 79 -17.74 13.33 -8.25
C ARG A 79 -16.43 12.78 -7.69
N ILE A 80 -15.87 13.49 -6.72
CA ILE A 80 -14.73 13.06 -5.90
C ILE A 80 -15.22 12.00 -4.91
N VAL A 81 -14.61 10.82 -4.94
CA VAL A 81 -14.94 9.66 -4.09
C VAL A 81 -13.65 8.93 -3.70
N GLY A 82 -13.74 8.15 -2.63
CA GLY A 82 -12.61 7.43 -2.04
C GLY A 82 -12.41 7.83 -0.58
N THR A 83 -11.48 7.15 0.08
CA THR A 83 -11.16 7.40 1.49
C THR A 83 -10.00 8.38 1.61
N ARG A 84 -10.22 9.58 2.17
CA ARG A 84 -9.28 10.73 2.11
C ARG A 84 -7.83 10.40 2.48
N ALA A 85 -7.60 9.63 3.55
CA ALA A 85 -6.27 9.23 4.01
C ALA A 85 -5.49 8.34 3.01
N TYR A 86 -6.13 7.90 1.92
CA TYR A 86 -5.53 7.10 0.85
C TYR A 86 -5.47 7.82 -0.49
N MET A 87 -6.10 9.00 -0.61
CA MET A 87 -6.34 9.61 -1.91
C MET A 87 -5.11 10.34 -2.44
N ALA A 88 -4.76 10.04 -3.69
CA ALA A 88 -3.75 10.78 -4.41
C ALA A 88 -4.16 12.26 -4.63
N PRO A 89 -3.20 13.21 -4.73
CA PRO A 89 -3.50 14.63 -4.97
C PRO A 89 -4.34 14.90 -6.22
N GLU A 90 -4.17 14.13 -7.29
CA GLU A 90 -5.00 14.25 -8.49
C GLU A 90 -6.40 13.64 -8.31
N ALA A 91 -6.55 12.60 -7.50
CA ALA A 91 -7.87 12.00 -7.22
C ALA A 91 -8.75 12.98 -6.42
N LEU A 92 -8.15 13.76 -5.52
CA LEU A 92 -8.80 14.87 -4.82
C LEU A 92 -9.23 16.01 -5.77
N ARG A 93 -8.67 16.08 -6.98
CA ARG A 93 -9.04 17.02 -8.05
C ARG A 93 -10.01 16.40 -9.07
N GLY A 94 -10.49 15.18 -8.82
CA GLY A 94 -11.41 14.48 -9.71
C GLY A 94 -10.76 13.76 -10.89
N GLU A 95 -9.42 13.63 -10.92
CA GLU A 95 -8.73 12.83 -11.92
C GLU A 95 -8.82 11.34 -11.59
N ILE A 96 -9.20 10.53 -12.58
CA ILE A 96 -9.22 9.08 -12.50
C ILE A 96 -8.07 8.55 -13.34
N THR A 97 -7.15 7.83 -12.70
CA THR A 97 -5.99 7.23 -13.36
C THR A 97 -5.53 5.99 -12.59
N PRO A 98 -5.00 4.95 -13.26
CA PRO A 98 -4.39 3.82 -12.54
C PRO A 98 -3.31 4.24 -11.54
N LYS A 99 -2.64 5.39 -11.76
CA LYS A 99 -1.63 5.92 -10.84
C LYS A 99 -2.19 6.38 -9.49
N SER A 100 -3.49 6.66 -9.38
CA SER A 100 -4.10 6.98 -8.09
C SER A 100 -4.23 5.74 -7.21
N ASP A 101 -4.55 4.59 -7.80
CA ASP A 101 -4.56 3.30 -7.06
C ASP A 101 -3.15 2.94 -6.56
N VAL A 102 -2.11 3.23 -7.36
CA VAL A 102 -0.71 3.03 -6.94
C VAL A 102 -0.36 3.87 -5.72
N PHE A 103 -0.78 5.14 -5.69
CA PHE A 103 -0.58 6.00 -4.52
C PHE A 103 -1.29 5.45 -3.28
N SER A 104 -2.56 5.09 -3.42
CA SER A 104 -3.34 4.50 -2.34
C SER A 104 -2.73 3.19 -1.82
N PHE A 105 -2.15 2.38 -2.71
CA PHE A 105 -1.40 1.18 -2.32
C PHE A 105 -0.10 1.52 -1.58
N GLY A 106 0.56 2.63 -1.90
CA GLY A 106 1.69 3.15 -1.12
C GLY A 106 1.34 3.40 0.35
N VAL A 107 0.16 3.96 0.62
CA VAL A 107 -0.34 4.11 2.01
C VAL A 107 -0.53 2.74 2.67
N VAL A 108 -1.13 1.77 1.95
CA VAL A 108 -1.29 0.41 2.45
C VAL A 108 0.06 -0.26 2.76
N LEU A 109 1.10 -0.03 1.97
CA LEU A 109 2.44 -0.55 2.25
C LEU A 109 3.01 0.02 3.55
N LEU A 110 2.78 1.30 3.85
CA LEU A 110 3.14 1.90 5.15
C LEU A 110 2.35 1.29 6.30
N GLU A 111 1.04 1.03 6.13
CA GLU A 111 0.25 0.30 7.14
C GLU A 111 0.80 -1.11 7.37
N ILE A 112 1.23 -1.79 6.31
CA ILE A 112 1.83 -3.13 6.38
C ILE A 112 3.16 -3.09 7.15
N LEU A 113 4.00 -2.09 6.94
CA LEU A 113 5.28 -1.92 7.64
C LEU A 113 5.09 -1.63 9.13
N SER A 114 4.20 -0.70 9.46
CA SER A 114 4.08 -0.12 10.81
C SER A 114 2.98 -0.75 11.67
N GLY A 115 1.98 -1.38 11.05
CA GLY A 115 0.76 -1.81 11.72
C GLY A 115 -0.09 -0.64 12.26
N LEU A 116 0.17 0.58 11.80
CA LEU A 116 -0.56 1.78 12.20
C LEU A 116 -1.75 2.05 11.27
N ALA A 117 -2.75 2.76 11.80
CA ALA A 117 -3.88 3.25 11.01
C ALA A 117 -3.42 4.34 10.01
N PRO A 118 -4.11 4.50 8.86
CA PRO A 118 -3.73 5.47 7.83
C PRO A 118 -3.89 6.93 8.29
N ALA A 119 -4.70 7.17 9.32
CA ALA A 119 -4.89 8.46 9.96
C ALA A 119 -5.18 8.26 11.46
N ASP A 120 -4.65 9.15 12.30
CA ASP A 120 -4.91 9.20 13.74
C ASP A 120 -4.97 10.67 14.18
N GLU A 121 -6.15 11.13 14.60
CA GLU A 121 -6.39 12.53 15.00
C GLU A 121 -5.64 12.92 16.30
N ASN A 122 -5.11 11.94 17.03
CA ASN A 122 -4.38 12.18 18.27
C ASN A 122 -2.85 12.20 18.09
N LYS A 123 -2.37 12.10 16.85
CA LYS A 123 -0.94 12.10 16.51
C LYS A 123 -0.60 13.26 15.58
N GLU A 124 0.64 13.69 15.65
CA GLU A 124 1.26 14.58 14.68
C GLU A 124 2.47 13.85 14.08
N PRO A 125 2.54 13.68 12.74
CA PRO A 125 1.50 14.04 11.78
C PRO A 125 0.26 13.13 11.86
N GLN A 126 -0.91 13.68 11.50
CA GLN A 126 -2.18 12.93 11.56
C GLN A 126 -2.27 11.85 10.49
N LEU A 127 -1.65 12.04 9.33
CA LEU A 127 -1.67 11.08 8.22
C LEU A 127 -0.41 10.21 8.24
N LEU A 128 -0.60 8.89 8.20
CA LEU A 128 0.51 7.94 8.18
C LEU A 128 1.51 8.19 7.05
N MET A 129 1.02 8.64 5.89
CA MET A 129 1.89 8.92 4.75
C MET A 129 2.84 10.09 4.99
N GLU A 130 2.53 10.99 5.91
CA GLU A 130 3.35 12.18 6.22
C GLU A 130 4.51 11.83 7.15
N ILE A 131 4.42 10.73 7.93
CA ILE A 131 5.51 10.23 8.79
C ILE A 131 6.81 9.97 8.00
N ARG A 132 6.71 9.70 6.69
CA ARG A 132 7.90 9.54 5.83
C ARG A 132 8.81 10.77 5.83
N TYR A 133 8.25 11.97 6.03
CA TYR A 133 9.06 13.19 6.07
C TYR A 133 9.96 13.19 7.30
N ASP A 134 9.45 12.72 8.44
CA ASP A 134 10.23 12.60 9.68
C ASP A 134 11.27 11.47 9.58
N ILE A 135 10.94 10.35 8.92
CA ILE A 135 11.89 9.24 8.70
C ILE A 135 13.01 9.63 7.72
N ASP A 136 12.69 10.43 6.69
CA ASP A 136 13.64 10.82 5.65
C ASP A 136 14.47 12.07 6.03
N ASP A 137 14.17 12.73 7.15
CA ASP A 137 14.89 13.90 7.64
C ASP A 137 16.01 13.49 8.62
N GLU A 138 17.25 13.87 8.30
CA GLU A 138 18.43 13.55 9.12
C GLU A 138 18.45 14.28 10.47
N ASP A 139 17.68 15.38 10.60
CA ASP A 139 17.57 16.16 11.83
C ASP A 139 16.49 15.62 12.80
N GLU A 140 15.67 14.65 12.37
CA GLU A 140 14.62 14.03 13.17
C GLU A 140 15.11 12.73 13.87
N GLU A 141 14.51 12.38 15.00
CA GLU A 141 14.91 11.19 15.78
C GLU A 141 14.32 9.88 15.25
N LEU A 142 13.23 9.93 14.48
CA LEU A 142 12.46 8.75 14.10
C LEU A 142 13.17 7.93 13.02
N THR A 143 13.69 6.76 13.38
CA THR A 143 14.30 5.86 12.38
C THR A 143 13.28 4.94 11.70
N LEU A 144 13.67 4.38 10.56
CA LEU A 144 12.86 3.37 9.88
C LEU A 144 12.65 2.13 10.77
N GLU A 145 13.63 1.69 11.56
CA GLU A 145 13.45 0.56 12.49
C GLU A 145 12.41 0.85 13.58
N GLU A 146 12.35 2.10 14.06
CA GLU A 146 11.37 2.52 15.07
C GLU A 146 9.96 2.61 14.51
N PHE A 147 9.84 2.94 13.22
CA PHE A 147 8.59 2.96 12.48
C PHE A 147 8.01 1.55 12.22
N VAL A 148 8.87 0.54 12.07
CA VAL A 148 8.44 -0.84 11.83
C VAL A 148 7.68 -1.42 13.02
N ASP A 149 6.64 -2.20 12.72
CA ASP A 149 5.81 -2.82 13.72
C ASP A 149 6.60 -3.78 14.62
N LYS A 150 6.75 -3.42 15.90
CA LYS A 150 7.41 -4.22 16.94
C LYS A 150 6.73 -5.56 17.21
N LYS A 151 5.53 -5.80 16.67
CA LYS A 151 4.82 -7.10 16.71
C LYS A 151 5.41 -8.12 15.73
N MET A 152 6.27 -7.71 14.81
CA MET A 152 7.01 -8.59 13.90
C MET A 152 8.43 -8.86 14.41
N SER A 153 8.92 -10.08 14.22
CA SER A 153 10.28 -10.47 14.65
C SER A 153 11.12 -11.14 13.56
N ASP A 154 10.53 -11.42 12.39
CA ASP A 154 11.12 -12.17 11.27
C ASP A 154 11.50 -11.27 10.08
N TRP A 155 11.75 -9.97 10.32
CA TRP A 155 12.15 -9.02 9.29
C TRP A 155 13.66 -8.75 9.31
N GLU A 156 14.19 -8.36 8.16
CA GLU A 156 15.55 -7.84 8.00
C GLU A 156 15.50 -6.41 7.48
N LEU A 157 16.43 -5.56 7.94
CA LEU A 157 16.44 -4.13 7.60
C LEU A 157 16.44 -3.89 6.10
N SER A 158 17.26 -4.62 5.34
CA SER A 158 17.35 -4.50 3.87
C SER A 158 16.02 -4.78 3.16
N GLN A 159 15.21 -5.70 3.69
CA GLN A 159 13.89 -6.05 3.15
C GLN A 159 12.88 -4.96 3.47
N VAL A 160 12.91 -4.43 4.70
CA VAL A 160 12.10 -3.30 5.15
C VAL A 160 12.41 -2.06 4.33
N GLU A 161 13.69 -1.70 4.19
CA GLU A 161 14.17 -0.55 3.38
C GLU A 161 13.68 -0.64 1.94
N THR A 162 13.72 -1.84 1.35
CA THR A 162 13.21 -2.06 -0.01
C THR A 162 11.72 -1.76 -0.11
N ILE A 163 10.91 -2.28 0.81
CA ILE A 163 9.45 -2.05 0.82
C ILE A 163 9.10 -0.60 1.16
N TYR A 164 9.85 0.04 2.07
CA TYR A 164 9.70 1.44 2.42
C TYR A 164 10.01 2.36 1.24
N CYS A 165 11.17 2.19 0.58
CA CYS A 165 11.52 2.93 -0.62
C CYS A 165 10.45 2.78 -1.72
N LEU A 166 9.92 1.57 -1.90
CA LEU A 166 8.86 1.29 -2.84
C LEU A 166 7.56 2.03 -2.48
N ALA A 167 7.18 2.05 -1.20
CA ALA A 167 6.03 2.81 -0.70
C ALA A 167 6.21 4.32 -0.96
N SER A 168 7.38 4.88 -0.62
CA SER A 168 7.72 6.29 -0.87
C SER A 168 7.67 6.65 -2.36
N ASN A 169 8.15 5.77 -3.24
CA ASN A 169 8.04 5.93 -4.69
C ASN A 169 6.58 5.91 -5.18
N CYS A 170 5.73 5.06 -4.59
CA CYS A 170 4.30 5.04 -4.87
C CYS A 170 3.59 6.33 -4.41
N LEU A 171 4.06 6.92 -3.31
CA LEU A 171 3.50 8.13 -2.70
C LEU A 171 4.01 9.44 -3.32
N HIS A 172 4.81 9.40 -4.38
CA HIS A 172 5.30 10.63 -5.01
C HIS A 172 4.12 11.50 -5.53
N ASP A 173 4.08 12.78 -5.15
CA ASP A 173 3.04 13.75 -5.59
C ASP A 173 2.82 13.79 -7.11
N ARG A 174 3.92 13.72 -7.87
CA ARG A 174 3.87 13.67 -9.34
C ARG A 174 3.52 12.24 -9.76
N LYS A 175 2.27 12.01 -10.14
CA LYS A 175 1.78 10.71 -10.64
C LYS A 175 2.60 10.08 -11.77
N SER A 176 3.31 10.89 -12.56
CA SER A 176 4.21 10.42 -13.63
C SER A 176 5.50 9.80 -13.12
N ARG A 177 5.94 10.17 -11.91
CA ARG A 177 7.13 9.63 -11.24
C ARG A 177 6.85 8.36 -10.43
N ARG A 178 5.59 8.10 -10.10
CA ARG A 178 5.17 6.84 -9.47
C ARG A 178 5.45 5.65 -10.41
N PRO A 179 5.89 4.50 -9.89
CA PRO A 179 6.04 3.29 -10.69
C PRO A 179 4.69 2.87 -11.30
N VAL A 180 4.74 2.02 -12.33
CA VAL A 180 3.54 1.28 -12.75
C VAL A 180 3.37 0.08 -11.81
N ILE A 181 2.13 -0.37 -11.59
CA ILE A 181 1.85 -1.45 -10.64
C ILE A 181 2.63 -2.75 -10.94
N LYS A 182 2.91 -3.03 -12.22
CA LYS A 182 3.78 -4.16 -12.62
C LYS A 182 5.18 -4.10 -12.02
N GLN A 183 5.78 -2.91 -11.92
CA GLN A 183 7.09 -2.72 -11.29
C GLN A 183 6.98 -2.98 -9.78
N VAL A 184 5.93 -2.46 -9.15
CA VAL A 184 5.63 -2.70 -7.73
C VAL A 184 5.50 -4.20 -7.43
N VAL A 185 4.78 -4.95 -8.27
CA VAL A 185 4.68 -6.42 -8.17
C VAL A 185 6.05 -7.08 -8.24
N SER A 186 6.90 -6.68 -9.20
CA SER A 186 8.23 -7.26 -9.40
C SER A 186 9.16 -7.02 -8.20
N GLU A 187 9.10 -5.84 -7.59
CA GLU A 187 9.94 -5.50 -6.44
C GLU A 187 9.50 -6.26 -5.18
N ILE A 188 8.19 -6.27 -4.87
CA ILE A 188 7.66 -7.05 -3.74
C ILE A 188 7.95 -8.54 -3.93
N HIS A 189 7.78 -9.07 -5.14
CA HIS A 189 8.08 -10.47 -5.45
C HIS A 189 9.55 -10.83 -5.18
N SER A 190 10.47 -9.91 -5.49
CA SER A 190 11.90 -10.11 -5.23
C SER A 190 12.18 -10.22 -3.73
N VAL A 191 11.53 -9.39 -2.90
CA VAL A 191 11.62 -9.47 -1.43
C VAL A 191 11.07 -10.81 -0.91
N VAL A 192 9.87 -11.21 -1.35
CA VAL A 192 9.24 -12.49 -0.96
C VAL A 192 10.12 -13.70 -1.33
N LYS A 193 10.75 -13.65 -2.50
CA LYS A 193 11.66 -14.71 -2.95
C LYS A 193 12.90 -14.80 -2.05
N ASN A 194 13.49 -13.68 -1.66
CA ASN A 194 14.66 -13.65 -0.79
C ASN A 194 14.35 -14.22 0.60
N ILE A 195 13.21 -13.84 1.20
CA ILE A 195 12.72 -14.42 2.48
C ILE A 195 12.65 -15.95 2.41
N SER A 196 12.17 -16.49 1.28
CA SER A 196 12.02 -17.94 1.09
C SER A 196 13.35 -18.67 0.95
N LEU A 197 14.40 -18.00 0.46
CA LEU A 197 15.75 -18.57 0.35
C LEU A 197 16.46 -18.59 1.70
N ASP A 198 16.26 -17.58 2.54
CA ASP A 198 16.89 -17.52 3.86
C ASP A 198 16.23 -18.48 4.87
N SER A 199 14.95 -18.81 4.66
CA SER A 199 14.24 -19.85 5.42
C SER A 199 14.73 -21.29 5.14
N GLN A 200 15.59 -21.49 4.13
CA GLN A 200 16.14 -22.80 3.73
C GLN A 200 17.61 -23.01 4.15
N LYS A 201 18.24 -22.01 4.77
CA LYS A 201 19.59 -22.11 5.34
C LYS A 201 19.53 -22.43 6.83
#